data_AF-A0A074TS79-F1
#
_entry.id   AF-A0A074TS79-F1
#
_cell.length_a   1.000
_cell.length_b   1.000
_cell.length_c   1.000
_cell.angle_alpha   90.00
_cell.angle_beta   90.00
_cell.angle_gamma   90.00
#
_symmetry.space_group_name_H-M   'P 1'
#
loop_
_entity.id
_entity.type
_entity.pdbx_description
1 polymer ?
#
loop_
_entity_poly.entity_id
_entity_poly.type
_entity_poly.pdbx_seq_one_letter_code
_entity_poly.pdbx_strand_id
1 'polypeptide(L)'
;MKSFIFALAGICALSACAGEGVGYAFENYDFKPSLYSADGRTWRIFDRPDLGKFMITPTVGKASLEGAKAGATFGIGGNNMKLEQTFRDAARSFASSKGCTITENRMVLVAQWEYSYTCK
;
A
#
# COMPACT_ATOMS: atom_id res chain seq x y z
N MET A 1 9.23 -6.84 -58.25
CA MET A 1 9.08 -8.10 -57.50
C MET A 1 9.05 -7.79 -56.01
N LYS A 2 7.87 -8.00 -55.39
CA LYS A 2 7.59 -8.48 -54.03
C LYS A 2 8.25 -7.81 -52.80
N SER A 3 7.39 -7.15 -52.03
CA SER A 3 7.50 -6.82 -50.60
C SER A 3 8.11 -7.94 -49.76
N PHE A 4 9.03 -7.62 -48.83
CA PHE A 4 9.36 -8.49 -47.70
C PHE A 4 9.62 -7.69 -46.41
N ILE A 5 8.61 -7.74 -45.54
CA ILE A 5 8.69 -7.95 -44.08
C ILE A 5 9.15 -6.78 -43.19
N PHE A 6 8.15 -5.99 -42.77
CA PHE A 6 7.92 -5.60 -41.37
C PHE A 6 8.15 -6.79 -40.42
N ALA A 7 9.06 -6.71 -39.45
CA ALA A 7 8.96 -7.33 -38.12
C ALA A 7 10.32 -7.32 -37.39
N LEU A 8 10.53 -6.39 -36.45
CA LEU A 8 11.24 -6.66 -35.18
C LEU A 8 11.16 -5.50 -34.16
N ALA A 9 9.97 -4.95 -33.94
CA ALA A 9 9.75 -3.90 -32.92
C ALA A 9 8.66 -4.34 -31.93
N GLY A 10 8.92 -5.36 -31.11
CA GLY A 10 7.86 -5.87 -30.24
C GLY A 10 8.27 -6.91 -29.19
N ILE A 11 9.34 -6.68 -28.41
CA ILE A 11 9.67 -7.57 -27.26
C ILE A 11 9.98 -6.81 -25.94
N CYS A 12 9.91 -5.48 -25.86
CA CYS A 12 10.25 -4.74 -24.62
C CYS A 12 9.07 -4.19 -23.79
N ALA A 13 7.84 -4.69 -23.96
CA ALA A 13 6.64 -4.09 -23.34
C ALA A 13 6.07 -4.82 -22.11
N LEU A 14 6.85 -5.65 -21.39
CA LEU A 14 6.32 -6.43 -20.25
C LEU A 14 6.92 -6.09 -18.87
N SER A 15 7.87 -5.16 -18.75
CA SER A 15 8.50 -4.83 -17.46
C SER A 15 7.84 -3.67 -16.70
N ALA A 16 6.79 -3.03 -17.23
CA ALA A 16 6.21 -1.82 -16.62
C ALA A 16 5.00 -2.07 -15.69
N CYS A 17 4.46 -3.28 -15.59
CA CYS A 17 3.18 -3.50 -14.89
C CYS A 17 3.30 -4.03 -13.44
N ALA A 18 4.50 -4.22 -12.89
CA ALA A 18 4.66 -4.89 -11.58
C ALA A 18 5.61 -4.20 -10.58
N GLY A 19 6.27 -3.10 -10.95
CA GLY A 19 7.47 -2.64 -10.22
C GLY A 19 7.35 -1.34 -9.42
N GLU A 20 6.54 -0.38 -9.86
CA GLU A 20 6.69 1.01 -9.38
C GLU A 20 6.34 1.17 -7.89
N GLY A 21 5.20 0.64 -7.46
CA GLY A 21 4.79 0.71 -6.05
C GLY A 21 5.67 -0.08 -5.10
N VAL A 22 6.26 -1.19 -5.57
CA VAL A 22 7.19 -2.01 -4.78
C VAL A 22 8.54 -1.30 -4.67
N GLY A 23 9.13 -0.85 -5.79
CA GLY A 23 10.38 -0.08 -5.77
C GLY A 23 10.26 1.16 -4.90
N TYR A 24 9.18 1.93 -5.06
CA TYR A 24 8.91 3.11 -4.25
C TYR A 24 8.86 2.80 -2.75
N ALA A 25 8.16 1.75 -2.34
CA ALA A 25 8.08 1.37 -0.92
C ALA A 25 9.45 1.00 -0.33
N PHE A 26 10.25 0.23 -1.09
CA PHE A 26 11.60 -0.17 -0.68
C PHE A 26 12.58 1.01 -0.58
N GLU A 27 12.44 2.01 -1.45
CA GLU A 27 13.30 3.20 -1.46
C GLU A 27 12.91 4.22 -0.38
N ASN A 28 11.63 4.29 -0.02
CA ASN A 28 11.09 5.36 0.84
C ASN A 28 10.76 4.91 2.26
N TYR A 29 10.80 3.62 2.60
CA TYR A 29 10.45 3.14 3.94
C TYR A 29 11.45 2.08 4.43
N ASP A 30 11.85 2.18 5.70
CA ASP A 30 12.63 1.14 6.38
C ASP A 30 11.73 -0.09 6.65
N PHE A 31 12.29 -1.29 6.66
CA PHE A 31 11.56 -2.55 6.86
C PHE A 31 11.09 -2.79 8.29
N LYS A 32 11.27 -1.83 9.20
CA LYS A 32 10.91 -1.91 10.61
C LYS A 32 9.62 -1.13 10.89
N PRO A 33 8.43 -1.75 10.73
CA PRO A 33 7.19 -1.09 11.09
C PRO A 33 7.02 -1.03 12.60
N SER A 34 6.33 0.00 13.07
CA SER A 34 5.67 -0.05 14.38
C SER A 34 4.33 -0.78 14.26
N LEU A 35 3.91 -1.44 15.33
CA LEU A 35 2.60 -2.08 15.40
C LEU A 35 1.61 -1.10 16.04
N TYR A 36 0.48 -0.90 15.38
CA TYR A 36 -0.58 -0.01 15.86
C TYR A 36 -1.91 -0.76 15.87
N SER A 37 -2.62 -0.72 16.99
CA SER A 37 -3.92 -1.38 17.14
C SER A 37 -5.03 -0.37 16.97
N ALA A 38 -5.90 -0.59 15.99
CA ALA A 38 -7.09 0.22 15.73
C ALA A 38 -8.21 -0.67 15.17
N ASP A 39 -9.45 -0.37 15.59
CA ASP A 39 -10.66 -1.05 15.11
C ASP A 39 -10.61 -2.58 15.28
N GLY A 40 -10.02 -3.06 16.38
CA GLY A 40 -9.86 -4.48 16.67
C GLY A 40 -8.85 -5.21 15.76
N ARG A 41 -8.03 -4.47 15.02
CA ARG A 41 -6.99 -5.00 14.11
C ARG A 41 -5.63 -4.44 14.45
N THR A 42 -4.59 -5.19 14.10
CA THR A 42 -3.21 -4.72 14.18
C THR A 42 -2.72 -4.31 12.80
N TRP A 43 -2.12 -3.13 12.76
CA TRP A 43 -1.57 -2.48 11.57
C TRP A 43 -0.06 -2.36 11.72
N ARG A 44 0.64 -2.50 10.60
CA ARG A 44 2.06 -2.13 10.48
C ARG A 44 2.11 -0.72 9.95
N ILE A 45 2.73 0.18 10.70
CA ILE A 45 2.92 1.56 10.33
C ILE A 45 4.41 1.79 10.05
N PHE A 46 4.69 2.29 8.85
CA PHE A 46 6.01 2.73 8.44
C PHE A 46 5.98 4.25 8.43
N ASP A 47 6.45 4.88 9.51
CA ASP A 47 6.34 6.32 9.70
C ASP A 47 7.63 7.03 9.24
N ARG A 48 7.46 8.10 8.46
CA ARG A 48 8.51 8.99 7.96
C ARG A 48 8.18 10.42 8.41
N PRO A 49 8.40 10.75 9.69
CA PRO A 49 8.11 12.08 10.22
C PRO A 49 8.96 13.17 9.57
N ASP A 50 10.15 12.82 9.07
CA ASP A 50 11.00 13.70 8.28
C ASP A 50 10.38 14.12 6.94
N LEU A 51 9.46 13.32 6.40
CA LEU A 51 8.72 13.61 5.17
C LEU A 51 7.26 14.02 5.42
N GLY A 52 6.79 13.98 6.67
CA GLY A 52 5.37 14.16 7.00
C GLY A 52 4.49 13.08 6.36
N LYS A 53 4.98 11.83 6.26
CA LYS A 53 4.27 10.72 5.61
C LYS A 53 4.31 9.47 6.44
N PHE A 54 3.29 8.62 6.33
CA PHE A 54 3.37 7.25 6.81
C PHE A 54 2.67 6.30 5.85
N MET A 55 3.17 5.07 5.78
CA MET A 55 2.51 3.97 5.10
C MET A 55 1.87 3.06 6.14
N ILE A 56 0.65 2.59 5.84
CA ILE A 56 -0.10 1.66 6.66
C ILE A 56 -0.42 0.41 5.86
N THR A 57 -0.17 -0.73 6.49
CA THR A 57 -0.49 -2.06 5.95
C THR A 57 -1.09 -2.92 7.06
N PRO A 58 -1.97 -3.88 6.76
CA PRO A 58 -2.40 -4.86 7.74
C PRO A 58 -1.20 -5.71 8.20
N THR A 59 -1.20 -6.18 9.44
CA THR A 59 -0.34 -7.31 9.80
C THR A 59 -0.80 -8.56 9.07
N VAL A 60 0.14 -9.36 8.57
CA VAL A 60 -0.12 -10.70 8.03
C VAL A 60 -0.52 -11.61 9.19
N GLY A 61 -1.79 -11.60 9.60
CA GLY A 61 -2.31 -12.53 10.60
C GLY A 61 -2.48 -13.93 10.01
N LYS A 62 -2.51 -14.99 10.83
CA LYS A 62 -2.72 -16.38 10.35
C LYS A 62 -3.93 -16.56 9.40
N ALA A 63 -4.92 -15.65 9.45
CA ALA A 63 -6.06 -15.58 8.54
C ALA A 63 -5.72 -15.19 7.07
N SER A 64 -4.56 -14.57 6.81
CA SER A 64 -4.15 -14.16 5.47
C SER A 64 -3.69 -15.31 4.58
N LEU A 65 -3.32 -16.46 5.16
CA LEU A 65 -2.93 -17.64 4.38
C LEU A 65 -4.16 -18.28 3.71
N GLU A 66 -5.30 -18.27 4.39
CA GLU A 66 -6.58 -18.72 3.82
C GLU A 66 -7.22 -17.63 2.93
N GLY A 67 -7.07 -16.35 3.29
CA GLY A 67 -7.46 -15.23 2.45
C GLY A 67 -6.73 -15.20 1.10
N ALA A 68 -5.42 -15.45 1.08
CA ALA A 68 -4.64 -15.49 -0.15
C ALA A 68 -5.09 -16.60 -1.11
N LYS A 69 -5.58 -17.74 -0.59
CA LYS A 69 -6.20 -18.81 -1.39
C LYS A 69 -7.55 -18.40 -1.98
N ALA A 70 -8.28 -17.50 -1.33
CA ALA A 70 -9.57 -16.97 -1.78
C ALA A 70 -9.47 -15.65 -2.58
N GLY A 71 -8.26 -15.21 -2.95
CA GLY A 71 -8.03 -13.92 -3.64
C GLY A 71 -8.03 -12.69 -2.73
N ALA A 72 -8.15 -12.88 -1.42
CA ALA A 72 -8.06 -11.85 -0.39
C ALA A 72 -6.63 -11.74 0.16
N THR A 73 -5.77 -11.01 -0.56
CA THR A 73 -4.41 -10.75 -0.09
C THR A 73 -4.44 -10.02 1.27
N PHE A 74 -3.69 -10.54 2.26
CA PHE A 74 -3.60 -9.99 3.63
C PHE A 74 -4.84 -10.13 4.53
N GLY A 75 -5.73 -11.08 4.25
CA GLY A 75 -6.90 -11.32 5.12
C GLY A 75 -7.98 -10.24 5.01
N ILE A 76 -7.86 -9.35 4.02
CA ILE A 76 -8.87 -8.35 3.71
C ILE A 76 -9.65 -8.84 2.49
N GLY A 77 -10.70 -9.62 2.75
CA GLY A 77 -11.67 -10.01 1.72
C GLY A 77 -12.78 -8.96 1.64
N GLY A 78 -12.99 -8.36 0.46
CA GLY A 78 -14.12 -7.46 0.23
C GLY A 78 -13.91 -6.43 -0.87
N ASN A 79 -15.01 -5.80 -1.27
CA ASN A 79 -15.09 -4.70 -2.24
C ASN A 79 -14.08 -3.57 -1.91
N ASN A 80 -13.28 -3.14 -2.89
CA ASN A 80 -12.18 -2.17 -2.76
C ASN A 80 -12.57 -0.88 -2.02
N MET A 81 -13.83 -0.43 -2.13
CA MET A 81 -14.34 0.75 -1.42
C MET A 81 -14.35 0.59 0.10
N LYS A 82 -14.70 -0.61 0.60
CA LYS A 82 -14.70 -0.91 2.04
C LYS A 82 -13.27 -1.06 2.58
N LEU A 83 -12.35 -1.53 1.74
CA LEU A 83 -10.92 -1.54 2.08
C LEU A 83 -10.43 -0.14 2.36
N GLU A 84 -10.53 0.78 1.39
CA GLU A 84 -10.01 2.14 1.54
C GLU A 84 -10.52 2.82 2.82
N GLN A 85 -11.82 2.71 3.11
CA GLN A 85 -12.39 3.30 4.32
C GLN A 85 -11.77 2.74 5.61
N THR A 86 -11.56 1.42 5.67
CA THR A 86 -10.93 0.77 6.82
C THR A 86 -9.49 1.26 7.04
N PHE A 87 -8.72 1.47 5.96
CA PHE A 87 -7.37 2.04 6.07
C PHE A 87 -7.42 3.50 6.51
N ARG A 88 -8.39 4.27 6.01
CA ARG A 88 -8.54 5.70 6.31
C ARG A 88 -8.84 5.94 7.78
N ASP A 89 -9.72 5.13 8.36
CA ASP A 89 -10.12 5.26 9.76
C ASP A 89 -8.94 4.93 10.69
N ALA A 90 -8.23 3.82 10.44
CA ALA A 90 -7.02 3.46 11.16
C ALA A 90 -5.91 4.53 11.00
N ALA A 91 -5.72 5.06 9.79
CA ALA A 91 -4.75 6.12 9.51
C ALA A 91 -5.09 7.42 10.26
N ARG A 92 -6.37 7.82 10.28
CA ARG A 92 -6.83 9.00 11.03
C ARG A 92 -6.62 8.83 12.52
N SER A 93 -6.91 7.65 13.06
CA SER A 93 -6.68 7.32 14.46
C SER A 93 -5.19 7.43 14.81
N PHE A 94 -4.31 6.86 13.97
CA PHE A 94 -2.87 6.97 14.14
C PHE A 94 -2.38 8.43 14.08
N ALA A 95 -2.77 9.19 13.06
CA ALA A 95 -2.38 10.60 12.93
C ALA A 95 -2.86 11.43 14.13
N SER A 96 -4.11 11.22 14.57
CA SER A 96 -4.68 11.91 15.74
C SER A 96 -3.93 11.57 17.03
N SER A 97 -3.46 10.32 17.20
CA SER A 97 -2.65 9.92 18.34
C SER A 97 -1.31 10.66 18.43
N LYS A 98 -0.84 11.22 17.31
CA LYS A 98 0.37 12.05 17.22
C LYS A 98 0.07 13.55 17.27
N GLY A 99 -1.20 13.96 17.41
CA GLY A 99 -1.59 15.37 17.26
C GLY A 99 -1.49 15.90 15.84
N CYS A 100 -1.50 15.01 14.84
CA CYS A 100 -1.36 15.35 13.43
C CYS A 100 -2.67 15.13 12.66
N THR A 101 -2.82 15.83 11.55
CA THR A 101 -3.97 15.73 10.64
C THR A 101 -3.51 15.24 9.28
N ILE A 102 -4.22 14.26 8.73
CA ILE A 102 -3.99 13.76 7.37
C ILE A 102 -4.38 14.83 6.35
N THR A 103 -3.50 15.09 5.39
CA THR A 103 -3.75 16.04 4.30
C THR A 103 -4.04 15.34 2.97
N GLU A 104 -3.42 14.19 2.71
CA GLU A 104 -3.55 13.46 1.46
C GLU A 104 -3.45 11.95 1.70
N ASN A 105 -3.97 11.16 0.75
CA ASN A 105 -3.82 9.72 0.75
C ASN A 105 -3.65 9.18 -0.68
N ARG A 106 -2.88 8.10 -0.82
CA ARG A 106 -2.77 7.36 -2.07
C ARG A 106 -2.54 5.87 -1.84
N MET A 107 -3.05 5.05 -2.74
CA MET A 107 -2.74 3.62 -2.76
C MET A 107 -1.35 3.44 -3.37
N VAL A 108 -0.46 2.77 -2.65
CA VAL A 108 0.89 2.45 -3.15
C VAL A 108 0.89 1.10 -3.85
N LEU A 109 0.23 0.12 -3.22
CA LEU A 109 -0.12 -1.15 -3.85
C LEU A 109 -1.35 -1.76 -3.16
N VAL A 110 -1.81 -2.92 -3.64
CA VAL A 110 -2.95 -3.63 -3.06
C VAL A 110 -2.73 -3.83 -1.55
N ALA A 111 -3.69 -3.35 -0.75
CA ALA A 111 -3.66 -3.36 0.72
C ALA A 111 -2.49 -2.58 1.37
N GLN A 112 -1.91 -1.62 0.67
CA GLN A 112 -0.94 -0.68 1.23
C GLN A 112 -1.28 0.76 0.81
N TRP A 113 -1.45 1.62 1.80
CA TRP A 113 -1.81 3.02 1.60
C TRP A 113 -0.78 3.92 2.25
N GLU A 114 -0.44 5.00 1.56
CA GLU A 114 0.39 6.09 2.08
C GLU A 114 -0.50 7.29 2.39
N TYR A 115 -0.20 7.96 3.50
CA TYR A 115 -0.87 9.16 3.96
C TYR A 115 0.15 10.25 4.23
N SER A 116 -0.11 11.45 3.72
CA SER A 116 0.59 12.67 4.10
C SER A 116 -0.10 13.29 5.32
N TYR A 117 0.66 13.88 6.23
CA TYR A 117 0.13 14.54 7.42
C TYR A 117 0.90 15.81 7.79
N THR A 118 0.21 16.67 8.54
CA THR A 118 0.79 17.86 9.17
C THR A 118 0.49 17.83 10.66
N CYS A 119 1.47 18.19 11.49
CA CYS A 119 1.31 18.28 12.93
C CYS A 119 1.24 19.76 13.35
N LYS A 120 0.49 20.05 14.41
CA LYS A 120 0.40 21.39 14.98
C LYS A 120 1.60 21.69 15.87
#